data_AF-A0A7S3RLM7-F1
#
_entry.id   AF-A0A7S3RLM7-F1
#
_cell.length_a   1.000
_cell.length_b   1.000
_cell.length_c   1.000
_cell.angle_alpha   90.00
_cell.angle_beta   90.00
_cell.angle_gamma   90.00
#
_symmetry.space_group_name_H-M   'P 1'
#
loop_
_entity.id
_entity.type
_entity.pdbx_description
1 polymer ?
#
loop_
_entity_poly.entity_id
_entity_poly.type
_entity_poly.pdbx_seq_one_letter_code
_entity_poly.pdbx_strand_id
1 'polypeptide(L)'
;YITGSMWRDYSKGNREFCGIKIPDGLQNNQKLPELLITPSTKGILKGIPGVPEADDVNISRSDIEKNVNAFNFADAKDIDFYEKLLKEGFSVIQEALQAMDQIFVDTKFEFGYVKGKDGKEKLIYMDE
;
A
#
# COMPACT_ATOMS: atom_id res chain seq x y z
N TYR A 1 -9.57 -6.89 2.61
CA TYR A 1 -10.00 -8.17 3.23
C TYR A 1 -8.76 -9.00 3.53
N ILE A 2 -8.82 -9.98 4.45
CA ILE A 2 -7.69 -10.90 4.63
C ILE A 2 -7.82 -12.11 3.70
N THR A 3 -7.00 -12.14 2.64
CA THR A 3 -6.96 -13.23 1.65
C THR A 3 -5.55 -13.33 1.05
N GLY A 4 -5.37 -14.18 0.04
CA GLY A 4 -4.15 -14.21 -0.77
C GLY A 4 -2.87 -14.44 0.04
N SER A 5 -1.84 -13.65 -0.25
CA SER A 5 -0.55 -13.69 0.46
C SER A 5 -0.71 -13.37 1.95
N MET A 6 -1.50 -12.36 2.29
CA MET A 6 -1.74 -11.95 3.67
C MET A 6 -2.34 -13.08 4.51
N TRP A 7 -3.35 -13.78 3.99
CA TRP A 7 -3.92 -14.95 4.68
C TRP A 7 -2.92 -16.09 4.84
N ARG A 8 -2.14 -16.40 3.78
CA ARG A 8 -1.12 -17.47 3.85
C ARG A 8 -0.13 -17.22 4.98
N ASP A 9 0.33 -16.00 5.17
CA ASP A 9 1.28 -15.68 6.23
C ASP A 9 0.60 -15.59 7.61
N TYR A 10 -0.63 -15.06 7.68
CA TYR A 10 -1.40 -15.03 8.93
C TYR A 10 -1.70 -16.44 9.46
N SER A 11 -2.05 -17.36 8.56
CA SER A 11 -2.33 -18.77 8.89
C SER A 11 -1.11 -19.51 9.43
N LYS A 12 0.11 -19.03 9.13
CA LYS A 12 1.38 -19.54 9.69
C LYS A 12 1.74 -18.91 11.05
N GLY A 13 0.88 -18.05 11.59
CA GLY A 13 1.09 -17.38 12.86
C GLY A 13 1.61 -15.95 12.76
N ASN A 14 1.81 -15.39 11.55
CA ASN A 14 2.18 -13.99 11.44
C ASN A 14 1.04 -13.08 11.89
N ARG A 15 1.35 -11.99 12.59
CA ARG A 15 0.41 -10.97 13.07
C ARG A 15 0.81 -9.56 12.72
N GLU A 16 1.93 -9.40 12.02
CA GLU A 16 2.45 -8.08 11.64
C GLU A 16 2.69 -8.03 10.13
N PHE A 17 2.07 -7.06 9.48
CA PHE A 17 2.11 -6.87 8.03
C PHE A 17 2.46 -5.43 7.74
N CYS A 18 3.57 -5.17 7.06
CA CYS A 18 4.01 -3.81 6.76
C CYS A 18 4.11 -2.90 8.01
N GLY A 19 4.50 -3.48 9.15
CA GLY A 19 4.55 -2.79 10.45
C GLY A 19 3.19 -2.61 11.15
N ILE A 20 2.12 -3.17 10.59
CA ILE A 20 0.75 -3.09 11.12
C ILE A 20 0.41 -4.40 11.82
N LYS A 21 0.03 -4.31 13.10
CA LYS A 21 -0.48 -5.47 13.85
C LYS A 21 -1.94 -5.72 13.50
N ILE A 22 -2.28 -6.97 13.21
CA ILE A 22 -3.65 -7.39 12.92
C ILE A 22 -4.21 -8.29 14.02
N PRO A 23 -5.53 -8.25 14.30
CA PRO A 23 -6.13 -8.99 15.39
C PRO A 23 -6.06 -10.51 15.18
N ASP A 24 -6.11 -11.24 16.28
CA ASP A 24 -6.31 -12.69 16.28
C ASP A 24 -7.74 -13.07 15.89
N GLY A 25 -7.95 -14.36 15.62
CA GLY A 25 -9.26 -14.93 15.34
C GLY A 25 -9.84 -14.62 13.96
N LEU A 26 -9.08 -13.94 13.09
CA LEU A 26 -9.49 -13.72 11.70
C LEU A 26 -9.66 -15.03 10.93
N GLN A 27 -10.66 -15.08 10.06
CA GLN A 27 -10.94 -16.19 9.15
C GLN A 27 -10.56 -15.85 7.70
N ASN A 28 -10.35 -16.86 6.87
CA ASN A 28 -10.03 -16.65 5.46
C ASN A 28 -11.15 -15.87 4.74
N ASN A 29 -10.79 -14.89 3.92
CA ASN A 29 -11.69 -13.98 3.22
C ASN A 29 -12.55 -13.08 4.13
N GLN A 30 -12.18 -12.90 5.40
CA GLN A 30 -12.88 -11.99 6.30
C GLN A 30 -12.57 -10.52 5.96
N LYS A 31 -13.58 -9.65 6.08
CA LYS A 31 -13.36 -8.20 6.02
C LYS A 31 -12.52 -7.77 7.23
N LEU A 32 -11.47 -7.00 6.98
CA LEU A 32 -10.63 -6.44 8.03
C LEU A 32 -11.37 -5.31 8.77
N PRO A 33 -11.10 -5.07 10.06
CA PRO A 33 -11.70 -3.97 10.81
C PRO A 33 -11.41 -2.60 10.20
N GLU A 34 -10.21 -2.46 9.60
CA GLU A 34 -9.72 -1.23 9.00
C GLU A 34 -9.13 -1.52 7.61
N LEU A 35 -9.15 -0.51 6.74
CA LEU A 35 -8.42 -0.55 5.48
C LEU A 35 -6.92 -0.45 5.77
N LEU A 36 -6.16 -1.43 5.30
CA LEU A 36 -4.72 -1.46 5.49
C LEU A 36 -4.01 -0.96 4.25
N ILE A 37 -2.94 -0.20 4.44
CA ILE A 37 -2.00 0.19 3.39
C ILE A 37 -0.80 -0.75 3.53
N THR A 38 -0.62 -1.62 2.54
CA THR A 38 0.42 -2.65 2.53
C THR A 38 1.35 -2.43 1.35
N PRO A 39 2.29 -1.47 1.43
CA PRO A 39 3.17 -1.14 0.32
C PRO A 39 4.19 -2.25 0.07
N SER A 40 4.53 -2.46 -1.19
CA SER A 40 5.61 -3.34 -1.62
C SER A 40 6.56 -2.62 -2.56
N THR A 41 7.81 -3.09 -2.66
CA THR A 41 8.73 -2.62 -3.69
C THR A 41 8.24 -3.03 -5.08
N LYS A 42 8.66 -2.30 -6.12
CA LYS A 42 8.50 -2.70 -7.52
C LYS A 42 9.85 -3.14 -8.05
N GLY A 43 10.02 -4.43 -8.33
CA GLY A 43 11.34 -4.96 -8.67
C GLY A 43 12.26 -5.12 -7.46
N ILE A 44 13.49 -5.50 -7.75
CA ILE A 44 14.58 -5.63 -6.76
C ILE A 44 15.23 -4.27 -6.54
N LEU A 45 14.99 -3.67 -5.36
CA LEU A 45 15.72 -2.49 -4.91
C LEU A 45 16.99 -2.92 -4.15
N LYS A 46 18.06 -2.15 -4.30
CA LYS A 46 19.38 -2.47 -3.73
C LYS A 46 19.91 -1.35 -2.85
N GLY A 47 20.66 -1.73 -1.82
CA GLY A 47 21.33 -0.77 -0.95
C GLY A 47 20.41 0.10 -0.08
N ILE A 48 19.15 -0.30 0.14
CA ILE A 48 18.21 0.39 1.04
C ILE A 48 18.28 -0.27 2.43
N PRO A 49 18.73 0.45 3.48
CA PRO A 49 18.79 -0.10 4.83
C PRO A 49 17.44 -0.63 5.31
N GLY A 50 17.45 -1.88 5.80
CA GLY A 50 16.26 -2.54 6.34
C GLY A 50 15.33 -3.17 5.30
N VAL A 51 15.64 -3.04 4.01
CA VAL A 51 14.83 -3.59 2.92
C VAL A 51 15.61 -4.73 2.24
N PRO A 52 15.11 -5.97 2.27
CA PRO A 52 15.70 -7.08 1.53
C PRO A 52 15.87 -6.79 0.03
N GLU A 53 16.99 -7.20 -0.56
CA GLU A 53 17.21 -7.17 -2.03
C GLU A 53 16.48 -8.34 -2.71
N ALA A 54 15.16 -8.31 -2.65
CA ALA A 54 14.27 -9.29 -3.28
C ALA A 54 13.17 -8.56 -4.05
N ASP A 55 12.45 -9.31 -4.89
CA ASP A 55 11.36 -8.77 -5.69
C ASP A 55 10.06 -8.68 -4.86
N ASP A 56 9.24 -7.67 -5.13
CA ASP A 56 7.95 -7.40 -4.47
C ASP A 56 7.96 -7.53 -2.93
N VAL A 57 8.96 -6.90 -2.30
CA VAL A 57 9.14 -6.96 -0.84
C VAL A 57 8.14 -6.05 -0.15
N ASN A 58 7.33 -6.61 0.76
CA ASN A 58 6.49 -5.82 1.66
C ASN A 58 7.36 -4.94 2.56
N ILE A 59 7.04 -3.65 2.62
CA ILE A 59 7.75 -2.64 3.43
C ILE A 59 6.78 -1.95 4.39
N SER A 60 7.28 -1.44 5.50
CA SER A 60 6.47 -0.65 6.43
C SER A 60 6.45 0.83 6.06
N ARG A 61 5.47 1.57 6.59
CA ARG A 61 5.46 3.05 6.53
C ARG A 61 6.76 3.64 7.11
N SER A 62 7.29 3.05 8.18
CA SER A 62 8.58 3.44 8.78
C SER A 62 9.75 3.24 7.81
N ASP A 63 9.75 2.17 7.01
CA ASP A 63 10.82 1.94 6.03
C ASP A 63 10.81 3.02 4.96
N ILE A 64 9.61 3.44 4.52
CA ILE A 64 9.43 4.56 3.60
C ILE A 64 9.94 5.87 4.22
N GLU A 65 9.54 6.19 5.45
CA GLU A 65 9.99 7.41 6.15
C GLU A 65 11.50 7.48 6.37
N LYS A 66 12.14 6.33 6.63
CA LYS A 66 13.61 6.27 6.80
C LYS A 66 14.37 6.41 5.49
N ASN A 67 13.70 6.11 4.36
CA ASN A 67 14.33 6.01 3.05
C ASN A 67 13.55 6.77 1.97
N VAL A 68 12.99 7.94 2.31
CA VAL A 68 12.07 8.74 1.46
C VAL A 68 12.51 8.81 0.00
N ASN A 69 13.76 9.24 -0.24
CA ASN A 69 14.31 9.39 -1.58
C ASN A 69 14.54 8.05 -2.30
N ALA A 70 14.86 6.99 -1.56
CA ALA A 70 15.07 5.67 -2.14
C ALA A 70 13.76 5.03 -2.64
N PHE A 71 12.62 5.47 -2.09
CA PHE A 71 11.28 5.13 -2.54
C PHE A 71 10.65 6.19 -3.45
N ASN A 72 11.48 7.06 -4.05
CA ASN A 72 11.09 8.08 -5.00
C ASN A 72 10.07 9.12 -4.48
N PHE A 73 9.91 9.29 -3.17
CA PHE A 73 9.15 10.42 -2.64
C PHE A 73 9.99 11.70 -2.72
N ALA A 74 9.39 12.79 -3.20
CA ALA A 74 10.06 14.09 -3.30
C ALA A 74 10.16 14.79 -1.93
N ASP A 75 9.15 14.59 -1.06
CA ASP A 75 9.07 15.14 0.28
C ASP A 75 8.44 14.10 1.22
N ALA A 76 8.86 14.07 2.49
CA ALA A 76 8.28 13.17 3.49
C ALA A 76 6.77 13.41 3.69
N LYS A 77 6.31 14.66 3.53
CA LYS A 77 4.87 14.99 3.62
C LYS A 77 4.04 14.32 2.52
N ASP A 78 4.67 13.94 1.40
CA ASP A 78 3.98 13.30 0.29
C ASP A 78 3.58 11.86 0.65
N ILE A 79 4.17 11.27 1.70
CA ILE A 79 3.74 9.97 2.25
C ILE A 79 2.30 10.07 2.77
N ASP A 80 1.99 11.09 3.57
CA ASP A 80 0.63 11.30 4.10
C ASP A 80 -0.36 11.60 2.97
N PHE A 81 0.07 12.37 1.97
CA PHE A 81 -0.76 12.69 0.82
C PHE A 81 -1.05 11.45 -0.05
N TYR A 82 -0.04 10.62 -0.31
CA TYR A 82 -0.18 9.32 -0.96
C TYR A 82 -1.15 8.40 -0.21
N GLU A 83 -0.99 8.26 1.11
CA GLU A 83 -1.87 7.42 1.93
C GLU A 83 -3.32 7.90 1.94
N LYS A 84 -3.52 9.23 1.93
CA LYS A 84 -4.84 9.83 1.75
C LYS A 84 -5.44 9.45 0.40
N LEU A 85 -4.70 9.63 -0.70
CA LEU A 85 -5.18 9.30 -2.04
C LEU A 85 -5.49 7.81 -2.22
N LEU A 86 -4.70 6.92 -1.60
CA LEU A 86 -4.99 5.48 -1.57
C LEU A 86 -6.33 5.19 -0.92
N LYS A 87 -6.60 5.77 0.26
CA LYS A 87 -7.85 5.55 1.01
C LYS A 87 -9.05 6.10 0.24
N GLU A 88 -8.93 7.31 -0.30
CA GLU A 88 -9.97 7.95 -1.11
C GLU A 88 -10.26 7.16 -2.39
N GLY A 89 -9.21 6.78 -3.14
CA GLY A 89 -9.32 5.97 -4.35
C GLY A 89 -9.97 4.60 -4.09
N PHE A 90 -9.56 3.91 -3.02
CA PHE A 90 -10.19 2.66 -2.61
C PHE A 90 -11.69 2.86 -2.30
N SER A 91 -12.05 3.92 -1.57
CA SER A 91 -13.45 4.19 -1.21
C SER A 91 -14.32 4.42 -2.45
N VAL A 92 -13.83 5.21 -3.41
CA VAL A 92 -14.56 5.48 -4.65
C VAL A 92 -14.88 4.19 -5.41
N ILE A 93 -13.89 3.30 -5.56
CA ILE A 93 -14.09 2.02 -6.27
C ILE A 93 -15.02 1.10 -5.46
N GLN A 94 -14.81 1.02 -4.14
CA GLN A 94 -15.66 0.21 -3.27
C GLN A 94 -17.13 0.65 -3.34
N GLU A 95 -17.41 1.95 -3.30
CA GLU A 95 -18.77 2.50 -3.39
C GLU A 95 -19.42 2.19 -4.75
N ALA A 96 -18.67 2.34 -5.84
CA ALA A 96 -19.16 2.02 -7.19
C ALA A 96 -19.48 0.53 -7.36
N LEU A 97 -18.62 -0.36 -6.86
CA LEU A 97 -18.81 -1.81 -6.94
C LEU A 97 -19.93 -2.30 -6.00
N GLN A 98 -20.08 -1.69 -4.82
CA GLN A 98 -21.15 -2.02 -3.88
C GLN A 98 -22.53 -1.76 -4.48
N ALA A 99 -22.69 -0.72 -5.31
CA ALA A 99 -23.94 -0.44 -6.03
C ALA A 99 -24.31 -1.53 -7.05
N MET A 100 -23.38 -2.43 -7.38
CA MET A 100 -23.55 -3.56 -8.29
C MET A 100 -23.53 -4.93 -7.57
N ASP A 101 -23.70 -4.94 -6.24
CA ASP A 101 -23.59 -6.13 -5.40
C ASP A 101 -22.24 -6.87 -5.54
N GLN A 102 -21.17 -6.14 -5.85
CA GLN A 102 -19.80 -6.66 -5.95
C GLN A 102 -18.96 -6.26 -4.74
N ILE A 103 -18.10 -7.20 -4.28
CA ILE A 103 -17.18 -6.97 -3.17
C ILE A 103 -15.81 -6.57 -3.71
N PHE A 104 -15.31 -5.42 -3.26
CA PHE A 104 -13.94 -4.98 -3.53
C PHE A 104 -13.00 -5.44 -2.41
N VAL A 105 -12.09 -6.37 -2.74
CA VAL A 105 -11.31 -7.13 -1.76
C VAL A 105 -10.01 -6.44 -1.38
N ASP A 106 -9.22 -6.09 -2.40
CA ASP A 106 -7.94 -5.39 -2.37
C ASP A 106 -7.64 -4.83 -3.76
N THR A 107 -6.67 -3.93 -3.86
CA THR A 107 -6.15 -3.41 -5.13
C THR A 107 -4.74 -2.86 -4.92
N LYS A 108 -4.00 -2.70 -6.02
CA LYS A 108 -2.68 -2.06 -6.08
C LYS A 108 -2.80 -0.76 -6.86
N PHE A 109 -2.32 0.33 -6.28
CA PHE A 109 -2.16 1.59 -6.99
C PHE A 109 -0.67 1.89 -7.18
N GLU A 110 -0.31 2.49 -8.32
CA GLU A 110 1.02 3.06 -8.55
C GLU A 110 0.92 4.57 -8.67
N PHE A 111 1.88 5.27 -8.06
CA PHE A 111 1.97 6.71 -8.08
C PHE A 111 3.32 7.14 -8.63
N GLY A 112 3.35 8.35 -9.15
CA GLY A 112 4.60 9.02 -9.48
C GLY A 112 4.39 10.51 -9.71
N TYR A 113 5.49 11.18 -10.02
CA TYR A 113 5.52 12.63 -10.12
C TYR A 113 5.43 13.06 -11.58
N VAL A 114 4.54 14.01 -11.84
CA VAL A 114 4.46 14.70 -13.13
C VAL A 114 4.68 16.18 -12.95
N LYS A 115 5.34 16.80 -13.93
CA LYS A 115 5.54 18.24 -13.96
C LYS A 115 4.26 18.92 -14.45
N GLY A 116 3.65 19.71 -13.57
CA GLY A 116 2.50 20.54 -13.90
C GLY A 116 2.83 21.67 -14.87
N LYS A 117 1.80 22.29 -15.45
CA LYS A 117 1.95 23.49 -16.32
C LYS A 117 2.59 24.68 -15.60
N ASP A 118 2.47 24.72 -14.28
CA ASP A 118 3.12 25.68 -13.38
C ASP A 118 4.60 25.33 -13.10
N GLY A 119 5.11 24.26 -13.70
CA GLY A 119 6.48 23.78 -13.54
C GLY A 119 6.72 23.02 -12.22
N LYS A 120 5.70 22.84 -11.37
CA LYS A 120 5.81 22.13 -10.09
C LYS A 120 5.54 20.65 -10.27
N GLU A 121 6.28 19.82 -9.55
CA GLU A 121 5.99 18.39 -9.49
C GLU A 121 4.71 18.14 -8.68
N LYS A 122 3.92 17.18 -9.15
CA LYS A 122 2.69 16.74 -8.50
C LYS A 122 2.68 15.23 -8.46
N LEU A 123 2.46 14.68 -7.27
CA LEU A 123 2.19 13.27 -7.10
C LEU A 123 0.81 12.96 -7.69
N ILE A 124 0.76 12.00 -8.61
CA ILE A 124 -0.47 11.53 -9.24
C ILE A 124 -0.53 10.01 -9.23
N TYR A 125 -1.75 9.48 -9.35
CA TYR A 125 -1.95 8.09 -9.74
C TYR A 125 -1.52 7.89 -11.21
N MET A 126 -0.80 6.80 -11.50
CA MET A 126 -0.20 6.53 -12.80
C MET A 126 -0.55 5.18 -13.41
N ASP A 127 -1.23 4.30 -12.66
CA ASP A 127 -1.59 2.95 -13.12
C ASP A 127 -2.97 2.93 -13.80
N GLU A 128 -3.33 1.78 -14.36
CA GLU A 128 -4.51 1.52 -15.24
C GLU A 128 -5.87 2.10 -14.82
#